data_AF-A0A354DL04-F1
#
_entry.id   AF-A0A354DL04-F1
#
_cell.length_a   1.000
_cell.length_b   1.000
_cell.length_c   1.000
_cell.angle_alpha   90.00
_cell.angle_beta   90.00
_cell.angle_gamma   90.00
#
_symmetry.space_group_name_H-M   'P 1'
#
loop_
_entity.id
_entity.type
_entity.pdbx_description
1 polymer ?
#
loop_
_entity_poly.entity_id
_entity_poly.type
_entity_poly.pdbx_seq_one_letter_code
_entity_poly.pdbx_strand_id
1 'polypeptide(L)'
;MKKKLLAGALVLAVMVPTSAFAANSGTSVELVAHKAHTQTMNGEKIKERQDRLMDIVKQYSPELSGDFQKVFDERKQIMEQFRAKHDELRQKFKDIHTKVEKGEITKEQAKKEMEKLGFKKENSAKIKKQFELRKELKEAADAKDAAKIKKILPQLLTQMQDRNKQLKEDFAKK
;
A
#
# COMPACT_ATOMS: atom_id res chain seq x y z
N MET A 1 6.62 29.94 50.18
CA MET A 1 7.49 29.91 48.98
C MET A 1 8.40 28.68 49.05
N LYS A 2 8.48 27.90 47.95
CA LYS A 2 9.65 27.16 47.38
C LYS A 2 10.65 26.55 48.41
N LYS A 3 10.98 25.25 48.40
CA LYS A 3 11.70 24.49 47.35
C LYS A 3 11.58 22.98 47.69
N LYS A 4 11.00 22.16 46.81
CA LYS A 4 11.60 21.35 45.73
C LYS A 4 12.38 20.11 46.21
N LEU A 5 11.81 18.97 45.81
CA LEU A 5 12.14 17.58 46.08
C LEU A 5 13.42 17.11 45.35
N LEU A 6 14.15 16.28 46.09
CA LEU A 6 14.82 15.02 45.75
C LEU A 6 15.43 14.81 44.35
N ALA A 7 16.73 14.48 44.44
CA ALA A 7 17.57 13.87 43.44
C ALA A 7 17.02 12.54 42.91
N GLY A 8 17.35 12.25 41.65
CA GLY A 8 17.16 10.94 41.02
C GLY A 8 17.90 10.89 39.69
N ALA A 9 19.21 10.62 39.74
CA ALA A 9 20.00 10.31 38.55
C ALA A 9 19.73 8.86 38.13
N LEU A 10 19.16 8.68 36.93
CA LEU A 10 18.97 7.36 36.32
C LEU A 10 20.14 7.09 35.36
N VAL A 11 21.11 6.30 35.79
CA VAL A 11 22.19 5.79 34.92
C VAL A 11 21.74 4.44 34.39
N LEU A 12 21.43 4.36 33.09
CA LEU A 12 21.20 3.11 32.37
C LEU A 12 22.52 2.70 31.69
N ALA A 13 23.24 1.80 32.32
CA ALA A 13 24.25 0.98 31.66
C ALA A 13 23.70 -0.46 31.60
N VAL A 14 23.82 -1.13 30.45
CA VAL A 14 24.45 -2.45 30.29
C VAL A 14 24.23 -3.02 28.87
N MET A 15 25.37 -3.37 28.26
CA MET A 15 25.71 -4.39 27.25
C MET A 15 24.91 -4.54 25.95
N VAL A 16 25.66 -4.42 24.85
CA VAL A 16 25.36 -5.02 23.54
C VAL A 16 26.04 -6.40 23.48
N PRO A 17 25.32 -7.50 23.17
CA PRO A 17 25.96 -8.74 22.73
C PRO A 17 26.29 -8.66 21.23
N THR A 18 27.57 -8.56 20.90
CA THR A 18 28.11 -8.86 19.57
C THR A 18 28.08 -10.37 19.35
N SER A 19 27.14 -10.87 18.56
CA SER A 19 27.20 -12.23 18.00
C SER A 19 27.68 -12.17 16.55
N ALA A 20 28.96 -12.49 16.34
CA ALA A 20 29.50 -12.87 15.04
C ALA A 20 29.07 -14.32 14.73
N PHE A 21 28.54 -14.56 13.53
CA PHE A 21 28.42 -15.92 12.99
C PHE A 21 29.36 -16.07 11.80
N ALA A 22 30.26 -17.04 11.93
CA ALA A 22 31.29 -17.41 10.98
C ALA A 22 30.74 -18.23 9.81
N ALA A 23 31.47 -18.15 8.70
CA ALA A 23 31.27 -18.87 7.46
C ALA A 23 31.24 -20.40 7.63
N ASN A 24 30.35 -21.07 6.88
CA ASN A 24 30.56 -22.44 6.47
C ASN A 24 30.27 -22.60 4.98
N SER A 25 31.29 -23.09 4.28
CA SER A 25 31.32 -23.44 2.87
C SER A 25 30.72 -24.82 2.62
N GLY A 26 29.97 -24.98 1.54
CA GLY A 26 29.81 -26.27 0.88
C GLY A 26 28.39 -26.67 0.48
N THR A 27 28.15 -26.58 -0.83
CA THR A 27 27.44 -27.60 -1.63
C THR A 27 25.93 -27.45 -1.87
N SER A 28 25.66 -27.07 -3.13
CA SER A 28 24.53 -27.39 -4.02
C SER A 28 23.09 -27.25 -3.52
N VAL A 29 22.40 -26.22 -4.03
CA VAL A 29 20.95 -26.21 -4.27
C VAL A 29 20.77 -25.49 -5.62
N GLU A 30 20.55 -26.26 -6.69
CA GLU A 30 19.23 -26.48 -7.29
C GLU A 30 18.68 -25.23 -8.02
N LEU A 31 18.55 -25.41 -9.33
CA LEU A 31 18.00 -24.50 -10.31
C LEU A 31 16.50 -24.24 -10.05
N VAL A 32 16.11 -23.48 -9.03
CA VAL A 32 14.74 -22.93 -8.95
C VAL A 32 14.73 -21.58 -8.19
N ALA A 33 14.95 -20.47 -8.88
CA ALA A 33 14.68 -19.15 -8.30
C ALA A 33 14.24 -18.09 -9.32
N HIS A 34 13.41 -18.45 -10.30
CA HIS A 34 12.66 -17.47 -11.10
C HIS A 34 11.18 -17.44 -10.69
N LYS A 35 10.87 -17.18 -9.40
CA LYS A 35 9.48 -16.89 -9.01
C LYS A 35 9.25 -15.95 -7.82
N ALA A 36 10.28 -15.33 -7.25
CA ALA A 36 10.11 -14.48 -6.06
C ALA A 36 10.32 -12.96 -6.30
N HIS A 37 10.65 -12.50 -7.52
CA HIS A 37 11.13 -11.12 -7.68
C HIS A 37 10.05 -10.04 -7.95
N THR A 38 8.76 -10.38 -8.04
CA THR A 38 7.71 -9.36 -8.28
C THR A 38 6.69 -9.20 -7.16
N GLN A 39 6.72 -10.03 -6.11
CA GLN A 39 5.74 -9.97 -5.01
C GLN A 39 6.19 -9.13 -3.80
N THR A 40 7.49 -8.94 -3.56
CA THR A 40 7.98 -8.23 -2.37
C THR A 40 8.08 -6.72 -2.57
N MET A 41 8.54 -6.25 -3.73
CA MET A 41 8.82 -4.83 -4.01
C MET A 41 7.60 -3.90 -3.93
N ASN A 42 6.38 -4.43 -4.11
CA ASN A 42 5.15 -3.63 -4.07
C ASN A 42 4.45 -3.65 -2.70
N GLY A 43 4.49 -4.77 -1.97
CA GLY A 43 3.84 -4.89 -0.66
C GLY A 43 4.53 -4.05 0.41
N GLU A 44 5.86 -4.09 0.43
CA GLU A 44 6.68 -3.33 1.38
C GLU A 44 6.48 -1.81 1.19
N LYS A 45 6.49 -1.33 -0.06
CA LYS A 45 6.16 0.07 -0.40
C LYS A 45 4.71 0.45 -0.10
N ILE A 46 3.76 -0.48 -0.09
CA ILE A 46 2.38 -0.19 0.33
C ILE A 46 2.34 0.02 1.84
N LYS A 47 2.95 -0.89 2.61
CA LYS A 47 2.99 -0.82 4.07
C LYS A 47 3.71 0.44 4.55
N GLU A 48 4.88 0.74 4.00
CA GLU A 48 5.63 1.96 4.31
C GLU A 48 4.79 3.23 4.07
N ARG A 49 4.00 3.28 3.00
CA ARG A 49 3.12 4.43 2.73
C ARG A 49 1.97 4.53 3.73
N GLN A 50 1.44 3.40 4.20
CA GLN A 50 0.41 3.40 5.24
C GLN A 50 0.99 3.87 6.57
N ASP A 51 2.15 3.35 6.96
CA ASP A 51 2.83 3.69 8.21
C ASP A 51 3.16 5.19 8.24
N ARG A 52 3.75 5.73 7.16
CA ARG A 52 4.00 7.17 7.03
C ARG A 52 2.73 8.02 7.14
N LEU A 53 1.62 7.57 6.54
CA LEU A 53 0.36 8.31 6.66
C LEU A 53 -0.17 8.24 8.10
N MET A 54 -0.07 7.09 8.76
CA MET A 54 -0.48 6.94 10.15
C MET A 54 0.35 7.81 11.09
N ASP A 55 1.65 7.97 10.83
CA ASP A 55 2.50 8.87 11.61
C ASP A 55 2.05 10.33 11.46
N ILE A 56 1.76 10.77 10.23
CA ILE A 56 1.20 12.11 9.97
C ILE A 56 -0.15 12.28 10.68
N VAL A 57 -1.04 11.30 10.59
CA VAL A 57 -2.36 11.37 11.25
C VAL A 57 -2.20 11.45 12.77
N LYS A 58 -1.39 10.59 13.38
CA LYS A 58 -1.15 10.63 14.84
C LYS A 58 -0.53 11.95 15.29
N GLN A 59 0.34 12.54 14.49
CA GLN A 59 1.03 13.79 14.82
C GLN A 59 0.11 15.01 14.69
N TYR A 60 -0.72 15.08 13.65
CA TYR A 60 -1.46 16.31 13.31
C TYR A 60 -2.96 16.23 13.56
N SER A 61 -3.56 15.03 13.52
CA SER A 61 -5.00 14.79 13.74
C SER A 61 -5.23 13.43 14.39
N PRO A 62 -4.76 13.21 15.64
CA PRO A 62 -4.87 11.93 16.33
C PRO A 62 -6.32 11.44 16.46
N GLU A 63 -7.28 12.36 16.53
CA GLU A 63 -8.72 12.08 16.53
C GLU A 63 -9.20 11.31 15.29
N LEU A 64 -8.51 11.44 14.14
CA LEU A 64 -8.85 10.73 12.91
C LEU A 64 -8.16 9.36 12.80
N SER A 65 -7.22 9.03 13.70
CA SER A 65 -6.39 7.82 13.61
C SER A 65 -7.24 6.55 13.56
N GLY A 66 -8.30 6.49 14.37
CA GLY A 66 -9.20 5.35 14.39
C GLY A 66 -9.92 5.13 13.06
N ASP A 67 -10.33 6.21 12.40
CA ASP A 67 -11.04 6.11 11.12
C ASP A 67 -10.10 5.82 9.96
N PHE A 68 -8.87 6.36 9.97
CA PHE A 68 -7.84 5.95 9.01
C PHE A 68 -7.49 4.47 9.14
N GLN A 69 -7.35 3.97 10.37
CA GLN A 69 -7.07 2.55 10.63
C GLN A 69 -8.19 1.68 10.06
N LYS A 70 -9.47 1.99 10.35
CA LYS A 70 -10.62 1.27 9.79
C LYS A 70 -10.58 1.23 8.26
N VAL A 71 -10.29 2.36 7.62
CA VAL A 71 -10.25 2.42 6.15
C VAL A 71 -9.12 1.57 5.57
N PHE A 72 -7.98 1.49 6.24
CA PHE A 72 -6.89 0.59 5.85
C PHE A 72 -7.25 -0.87 6.04
N ASP A 73 -7.85 -1.23 7.17
CA ASP A 73 -8.28 -2.60 7.45
C ASP A 73 -9.35 -3.07 6.47
N GLU A 74 -10.35 -2.22 6.19
CA GLU A 74 -11.34 -2.47 5.14
C GLU A 74 -10.69 -2.65 3.77
N ARG A 75 -9.73 -1.78 3.39
CA ARG A 75 -9.02 -1.92 2.12
C ARG A 75 -8.29 -3.26 2.04
N LYS A 76 -7.62 -3.67 3.12
CA LYS A 76 -6.91 -4.94 3.19
C LYS A 76 -7.88 -6.11 3.03
N GLN A 77 -8.99 -6.11 3.76
CA GLN A 77 -10.03 -7.15 3.67
C GLN A 77 -10.63 -7.24 2.26
N ILE A 78 -10.95 -6.10 1.63
CA ILE A 78 -11.39 -6.06 0.22
C ILE A 78 -10.34 -6.76 -0.64
N MET A 79 -9.08 -6.33 -0.57
CA MET A 79 -8.03 -6.89 -1.42
C MET A 79 -7.79 -8.38 -1.17
N GLU A 80 -7.90 -8.86 0.07
CA GLU A 80 -7.79 -10.28 0.42
C GLU A 80 -8.95 -11.10 -0.15
N GLN A 81 -10.19 -10.63 0.02
CA GLN A 81 -11.37 -11.27 -0.58
C GLN A 81 -11.25 -11.36 -2.11
N PHE A 82 -10.68 -10.34 -2.75
CA PHE A 82 -10.49 -10.34 -4.20
C PHE A 82 -9.22 -11.03 -4.67
N ARG A 83 -8.25 -11.30 -3.81
CA ARG A 83 -7.01 -11.99 -4.19
C ARG A 83 -7.29 -13.39 -4.74
N ALA A 84 -8.23 -14.11 -4.11
CA ALA A 84 -8.67 -15.43 -4.57
C ALA A 84 -9.30 -15.39 -5.98
N LYS A 85 -10.19 -14.41 -6.23
CA LYS A 85 -10.78 -14.18 -7.57
C LYS A 85 -9.75 -13.65 -8.60
N HIS A 86 -8.73 -12.94 -8.13
CA HIS A 86 -7.73 -12.30 -8.99
C HIS A 86 -6.74 -13.30 -9.59
N ASP A 87 -6.49 -14.45 -8.95
CA ASP A 87 -5.59 -15.45 -9.52
C ASP A 87 -6.15 -16.08 -10.81
N GLU A 88 -7.46 -16.32 -10.87
CA GLU A 88 -8.14 -16.76 -12.10
C GLU A 88 -8.10 -15.70 -13.20
N LEU A 89 -8.36 -14.43 -12.85
CA LEU A 89 -8.24 -13.33 -13.81
C LEU A 89 -6.79 -13.20 -14.31
N ARG A 90 -5.80 -13.36 -13.43
CA ARG A 90 -4.38 -13.28 -13.79
C ARG A 90 -3.96 -14.37 -14.76
N GLN A 91 -4.51 -15.58 -14.63
CA GLN A 91 -4.30 -16.65 -15.61
C GLN A 91 -4.92 -16.28 -16.97
N LYS A 92 -6.19 -15.86 -17.00
CA LYS A 92 -6.85 -15.40 -18.24
C LYS A 92 -6.06 -14.28 -18.94
N PHE A 93 -5.47 -13.36 -18.17
CA PHE A 93 -4.59 -12.31 -18.71
C PHE A 93 -3.32 -12.85 -19.36
N LYS A 94 -2.65 -13.79 -18.70
CA LYS A 94 -1.45 -14.43 -19.24
C LYS A 94 -1.79 -15.18 -20.53
N ASP A 95 -2.92 -15.88 -20.55
CA ASP A 95 -3.37 -16.61 -21.73
C ASP A 95 -3.62 -15.66 -22.91
N ILE A 96 -4.34 -14.56 -22.71
CA ILE A 96 -4.55 -13.52 -23.73
C ILE A 96 -3.22 -12.96 -24.23
N HIS A 97 -2.30 -12.64 -23.31
CA HIS A 97 -0.99 -12.10 -23.66
C HIS A 97 -0.18 -13.07 -24.52
N THR A 98 -0.11 -14.34 -24.10
CA THR A 98 0.59 -15.38 -24.83
C THR A 98 -0.02 -15.61 -26.21
N LYS A 99 -1.34 -15.55 -26.35
CA LYS A 99 -2.00 -15.62 -27.67
C LYS A 99 -1.63 -14.45 -28.60
N VAL A 100 -1.49 -13.24 -28.05
CA VAL A 100 -1.00 -12.08 -28.83
C VAL A 100 0.45 -12.27 -29.25
N GLU A 101 1.32 -12.72 -28.35
CA GLU A 101 2.74 -12.95 -28.64
C GLU A 101 2.95 -14.03 -29.70
N LYS A 102 2.12 -15.09 -29.67
CA LYS A 102 2.11 -16.15 -30.67
C LYS A 102 1.46 -15.73 -32.00
N GLY A 103 0.84 -14.56 -32.06
CA GLY A 103 0.08 -14.09 -33.23
C GLY A 103 -1.24 -14.83 -33.46
N GLU A 104 -1.71 -15.62 -32.48
CA GLU A 104 -3.00 -16.33 -32.54
C GLU A 104 -4.19 -15.37 -32.51
N ILE A 105 -4.02 -14.21 -31.85
CA ILE A 105 -5.02 -13.13 -31.84
C ILE A 105 -4.35 -11.77 -32.10
N THR A 106 -5.10 -10.84 -32.67
CA THR A 106 -4.64 -9.47 -32.85
C THR A 106 -4.72 -8.67 -31.55
N LYS A 107 -3.96 -7.58 -31.46
CA LYS A 107 -4.04 -6.64 -30.32
C LYS A 107 -5.45 -6.10 -30.08
N GLU A 108 -6.25 -5.93 -31.14
CA GLU A 108 -7.63 -5.48 -31.04
C GLU A 108 -8.57 -6.54 -30.47
N GLN A 109 -8.39 -7.81 -30.85
CA GLN A 109 -9.14 -8.93 -30.30
C GLN A 109 -8.81 -9.12 -28.82
N ALA A 110 -7.52 -9.08 -28.46
CA ALA A 110 -7.07 -9.11 -27.08
C ALA A 110 -7.68 -7.98 -26.25
N LYS A 111 -7.74 -6.75 -26.79
CA LYS A 111 -8.39 -5.63 -26.11
C LYS A 111 -9.87 -5.89 -25.82
N LYS A 112 -10.62 -6.45 -26.78
CA LYS A 112 -12.03 -6.82 -26.59
C LYS A 112 -12.20 -7.91 -25.52
N GLU A 113 -11.33 -8.91 -25.50
CA GLU A 113 -11.36 -9.95 -24.46
C GLU A 113 -11.06 -9.38 -23.07
N MET A 114 -10.13 -8.44 -22.98
CA MET A 114 -9.78 -7.76 -21.73
C MET A 114 -10.90 -6.84 -21.22
N GLU A 115 -11.61 -6.16 -22.13
CA GLU A 115 -12.82 -5.39 -21.80
C GLU A 115 -13.94 -6.29 -21.26
N LYS A 116 -14.12 -7.50 -21.81
CA LYS A 116 -15.08 -8.50 -21.29
C LYS A 116 -14.74 -8.98 -19.87
N LEU A 117 -13.47 -8.97 -19.48
CA LEU A 117 -13.03 -9.24 -18.10
C LEU A 117 -13.30 -8.06 -17.14
N GLY A 118 -14.05 -7.05 -17.59
CA GLY A 118 -14.56 -5.95 -16.79
C GLY A 118 -13.51 -4.89 -16.47
N PHE A 119 -12.42 -4.80 -17.24
CA PHE A 119 -11.46 -3.71 -17.09
C PHE A 119 -12.02 -2.44 -17.74
N LYS A 120 -12.83 -1.71 -16.98
CA LYS A 120 -13.21 -0.34 -17.35
C LYS A 120 -12.03 0.57 -17.06
N LYS A 121 -11.72 1.48 -18.00
CA LYS A 121 -10.79 2.59 -17.74
C LYS A 121 -11.36 3.39 -16.57
N GLU A 122 -10.68 3.39 -15.43
CA GLU A 122 -10.96 4.38 -14.40
C GLU A 122 -10.83 5.77 -15.03
N ASN A 123 -11.76 6.66 -14.67
CA ASN A 123 -11.75 8.03 -15.18
C ASN A 123 -10.43 8.70 -14.78
N SER A 124 -9.61 9.06 -15.78
CA SER A 124 -8.26 9.62 -15.59
C SER A 124 -8.28 10.88 -14.73
N ALA A 125 -9.36 11.68 -14.79
CA ALA A 125 -9.53 12.85 -13.94
C ALA A 125 -9.67 12.49 -12.45
N LYS A 126 -10.37 11.38 -12.14
CA LYS A 126 -10.51 10.88 -10.76
C LYS A 126 -9.18 10.36 -10.21
N ILE A 127 -8.42 9.63 -11.03
CA ILE A 127 -7.07 9.16 -10.65
C ILE A 127 -6.15 10.36 -10.39
N LYS A 128 -6.19 11.36 -11.27
CA LYS A 128 -5.37 12.57 -11.13
C LYS A 128 -5.68 13.31 -9.82
N LYS A 129 -6.96 13.50 -9.50
CA LYS A 129 -7.39 14.12 -8.24
C LYS A 129 -6.95 13.35 -6.99
N GLN A 130 -6.93 12.00 -7.05
CA GLN A 130 -6.38 11.17 -5.97
C GLN A 130 -4.88 11.36 -5.78
N PHE A 131 -4.15 11.49 -6.89
CA PHE A 131 -2.72 11.71 -6.85
C PHE A 131 -2.36 13.10 -6.32
N GLU A 132 -3.06 14.14 -6.78
CA GLU A 132 -2.85 15.53 -6.36
C GLU A 132 -3.03 15.70 -4.84
N LEU A 133 -4.10 15.16 -4.26
CA LEU A 133 -4.34 15.30 -2.82
C LEU A 133 -3.26 14.64 -1.95
N ARG A 134 -2.76 13.47 -2.37
CA ARG A 134 -1.65 12.79 -1.68
C ARG A 134 -0.33 13.53 -1.85
N LYS A 135 -0.09 14.12 -3.02
CA LYS A 135 1.08 14.95 -3.29
C LYS A 135 1.08 16.19 -2.39
N GLU A 136 -0.06 16.88 -2.30
CA GLU A 136 -0.22 18.05 -1.44
C GLU A 136 -0.03 17.71 0.04
N LEU A 137 -0.52 16.56 0.49
CA LEU A 137 -0.27 16.10 1.87
C LEU A 137 1.22 15.89 2.13
N LYS A 138 1.91 15.24 1.19
CA LYS A 138 3.36 15.02 1.29
C LYS A 138 4.11 16.35 1.33
N GLU A 139 3.80 17.28 0.43
CA GLU A 139 4.42 18.59 0.39
C GLU A 139 4.17 19.38 1.68
N ALA A 140 2.94 19.34 2.22
CA ALA A 140 2.61 19.98 3.49
C ALA A 140 3.35 19.34 4.67
N ALA A 141 3.49 18.01 4.68
CA ALA A 141 4.27 17.28 5.69
C ALA A 141 5.77 17.60 5.62
N ASP A 142 6.34 17.64 4.41
CA ASP A 142 7.75 18.00 4.18
C ASP A 142 8.01 19.46 4.62
N ALA A 143 7.06 20.36 4.37
CA ALA A 143 7.09 21.75 4.83
C ALA A 143 6.68 21.97 6.30
N LYS A 144 6.27 20.91 7.01
CA LYS A 144 5.72 20.95 8.38
C LYS A 144 4.56 21.95 8.55
N ASP A 145 3.76 22.15 7.50
CA ASP A 145 2.59 23.04 7.48
C ASP A 145 1.39 22.37 8.18
N ALA A 146 1.35 22.50 9.50
CA ALA A 146 0.31 21.89 10.34
C ALA A 146 -1.11 22.30 9.94
N ALA A 147 -1.31 23.55 9.50
CA ALA A 147 -2.63 24.05 9.11
C ALA A 147 -3.12 23.37 7.82
N LYS A 148 -2.24 23.27 6.82
CA LYS A 148 -2.56 22.61 5.55
C LYS A 148 -2.74 21.09 5.73
N ILE A 149 -1.90 20.45 6.55
CA ILE A 149 -2.05 19.01 6.87
C ILE A 149 -3.42 18.74 7.49
N LYS A 150 -3.80 19.49 8.55
CA LYS A 150 -5.11 19.33 9.23
C LYS A 150 -6.30 19.56 8.30
N LYS A 151 -6.15 20.40 7.27
CA LYS A 151 -7.18 20.61 6.24
C LYS A 151 -7.28 19.45 5.24
N ILE A 152 -6.14 18.85 4.86
CA ILE A 152 -6.07 17.79 3.85
C ILE A 152 -6.50 16.43 4.42
N LEU A 153 -6.14 16.11 5.67
CA LEU A 153 -6.40 14.79 6.26
C LEU A 153 -7.88 14.36 6.20
N PRO A 154 -8.87 15.20 6.57
CA PRO A 154 -10.28 14.85 6.43
C PRO A 154 -10.70 14.57 4.98
N GLN A 155 -10.18 15.35 4.02
CA GLN A 155 -10.49 15.15 2.59
C GLN A 155 -9.93 13.82 2.08
N LEU A 156 -8.72 13.47 2.51
CA LEU A 156 -8.08 12.22 2.15
C LEU A 156 -8.82 11.03 2.76
N LEU A 157 -9.29 11.14 4.01
CA LEU A 157 -10.08 10.12 4.67
C LEU A 157 -11.36 9.81 3.88
N THR A 158 -12.17 10.85 3.57
CA THR A 158 -13.40 10.71 2.77
C THR A 158 -13.11 10.06 1.42
N GLN A 159 -12.05 10.52 0.73
CA GLN A 159 -11.68 9.95 -0.56
C GLN A 159 -11.31 8.47 -0.47
N MET A 160 -10.62 8.05 0.59
CA MET A 160 -10.26 6.65 0.78
C MET A 160 -11.47 5.78 1.13
N GLN A 161 -12.41 6.28 1.93
CA GLN A 161 -13.70 5.63 2.21
C GLN A 161 -14.51 5.44 0.91
N ASP A 162 -14.65 6.47 0.09
CA ASP A 162 -15.35 6.40 -1.18
C ASP A 162 -14.72 5.38 -2.13
N ARG A 163 -13.39 5.31 -2.17
CA ARG A 163 -12.70 4.32 -2.99
C ARG A 163 -12.90 2.90 -2.45
N ASN A 164 -12.97 2.69 -1.14
CA ASN A 164 -13.31 1.39 -0.57
C ASN A 164 -14.72 0.96 -0.98
N LYS A 165 -15.71 1.85 -0.90
CA LYS A 165 -17.09 1.59 -1.36
C LYS A 165 -17.12 1.24 -2.85
N GLN A 166 -16.47 2.04 -3.68
CA GLN A 166 -16.38 1.78 -5.13
C GLN A 166 -15.73 0.44 -5.43
N LEU A 167 -14.64 0.08 -4.75
CA LEU A 167 -14.01 -1.22 -4.95
C LEU A 167 -14.96 -2.36 -4.59
N LYS A 168 -15.64 -2.29 -3.44
CA LYS A 168 -16.64 -3.30 -3.06
C LYS A 168 -17.70 -3.47 -4.16
N GLU A 169 -18.21 -2.37 -4.71
CA GLU A 169 -19.20 -2.42 -5.80
C GLU A 169 -18.64 -2.95 -7.12
N ASP A 170 -17.48 -2.43 -7.55
CA ASP A 170 -16.82 -2.82 -8.80
C ASP A 170 -16.53 -4.31 -8.81
N PHE A 171 -16.18 -4.85 -7.65
CA PHE A 171 -15.90 -6.26 -7.51
C PHE A 171 -17.13 -7.14 -7.22
N ALA A 172 -18.21 -6.59 -6.68
CA ALA A 172 -19.50 -7.29 -6.55
C ALA A 172 -20.19 -7.47 -7.92
N LYS A 173 -19.94 -6.56 -8.87
CA LYS A 173 -20.48 -6.59 -10.24
C LYS A 173 -19.70 -7.54 -11.18
N LYS A 174 -18.68 -8.26 -10.70
CA LYS A 174 -17.80 -9.16 -11.46
C LYS A 174 -17.83 -10.59 -10.93
#